data_AF-A0A6I9QZK7-F1
#
_entry.id   AF-A0A6I9QZK7-F1
#
_cell.length_a   1.000
_cell.length_b   1.000
_cell.length_c   1.000
_cell.angle_alpha   90.00
_cell.angle_beta   90.00
_cell.angle_gamma   90.00
#
_symmetry.space_group_name_H-M   'P 1'
#
loop_
_entity.id
_entity.type
_entity.pdbx_description
1 polymer ?
#
loop_
_entity_poly.entity_id
_entity_poly.type
_entity_poly.pdbx_seq_one_letter_code
_entity_poly.pdbx_strand_id
1 'polypeptide(L)'
;MALESWLTKVRSAISTSLDSVRSTMNATDAIAIISRKKAHVGILAFEIASLMSKFLHLWRSLSDVQIARLRHETIASQGIRKIVSDDDSFLLSLACAELVDTLRLIAVSASTTLSSRCTDPCLREFYRIFKEFSDSGHDPHRWVMSWKEMESKAKKMDRYVASTAALYKEMEELSEAEHGLRKLLQCGGGCNKNRPASKISAIAELQQKIFWQRQEVKYLKQTSLWSCTFDTVLSLLARSSFTVLARIKQVFGIGFESHRLPCSLSATVYPSSDATSPPPPASPSKKQQQCGILESNSAMLVPPPTTLGAAALALHYANIIIAIEKMIRSPRAVRPDARDDLYNMLPASVRGILRRRLKGFFANREKVEAAIAELLVGLNYVWRFEREMAARAALKHMDSNENKCLEF
;
A
#
# COMPACT_ATOMS: atom_id res chain seq x y z
N MET A 1 46.78 -26.69 -35.57
CA MET A 1 46.10 -27.98 -35.79
C MET A 1 45.26 -28.47 -34.60
N ALA A 2 45.67 -28.24 -33.34
CA ALA A 2 44.90 -28.71 -32.17
C ALA A 2 43.56 -27.95 -31.92
N LEU A 3 43.50 -26.65 -32.22
CA LEU A 3 42.29 -25.82 -32.02
C LEU A 3 41.14 -26.22 -32.95
N GLU A 4 41.45 -26.50 -34.21
CA GLU A 4 40.48 -26.98 -35.21
C GLU A 4 39.94 -28.38 -34.85
N SER A 5 40.78 -29.25 -34.29
CA SER A 5 40.37 -30.57 -33.78
C SER A 5 39.44 -30.46 -32.57
N TRP A 6 39.64 -29.44 -31.73
CA TRP A 6 38.76 -29.18 -30.59
C TRP A 6 37.42 -28.58 -31.03
N LEU A 7 37.42 -27.60 -31.94
CA LEU A 7 36.19 -26.99 -32.47
C LEU A 7 35.32 -27.99 -33.23
N THR A 8 35.94 -28.91 -33.99
CA THR A 8 35.20 -29.99 -34.68
C THR A 8 34.61 -31.00 -33.70
N LYS A 9 35.32 -31.35 -32.62
CA LYS A 9 34.78 -32.20 -31.54
C LYS A 9 33.64 -31.54 -30.78
N VAL A 10 33.75 -30.25 -30.46
CA VAL A 10 32.68 -29.48 -29.80
C VAL A 10 31.45 -29.39 -30.71
N ARG A 11 31.65 -29.12 -32.01
CA ARG A 11 30.58 -29.05 -32.99
C ARG A 11 29.88 -30.40 -33.19
N SER A 12 30.64 -31.49 -33.23
CA SER A 12 30.10 -32.85 -33.31
C SER A 12 29.29 -33.22 -32.05
N ALA A 13 29.80 -32.90 -30.85
CA ALA A 13 29.12 -33.17 -29.58
C ALA A 13 27.80 -32.37 -29.42
N ILE A 14 27.76 -31.13 -29.93
CA ILE A 14 26.53 -30.33 -29.96
C ILE A 14 25.53 -30.90 -30.95
N SER A 15 25.98 -31.39 -32.12
CA SER A 15 25.10 -31.98 -33.13
C SER A 15 24.47 -33.29 -32.65
N THR A 16 25.25 -34.16 -32.00
CA THR A 16 24.74 -35.44 -31.46
C THR A 16 23.84 -35.24 -30.24
N SER A 17 24.11 -34.24 -29.40
CA SER A 17 23.21 -33.83 -28.33
C SER A 17 21.86 -33.33 -28.86
N LEU A 18 21.85 -32.64 -30.01
CA LEU A 18 20.64 -32.08 -30.59
C LEU A 18 19.78 -33.14 -31.29
N ASP A 19 20.42 -34.13 -31.92
CA ASP A 19 19.71 -35.25 -32.57
C ASP A 19 19.19 -36.29 -31.57
N SER A 20 19.87 -36.49 -30.43
CA SER A 20 19.36 -37.35 -29.35
C SER A 20 18.07 -36.82 -28.70
N VAL A 21 17.85 -35.50 -28.71
CA VAL A 21 16.63 -34.86 -28.18
C VAL A 21 15.47 -34.89 -29.20
N ARG A 22 15.74 -35.20 -30.47
CA ARG A 22 14.75 -35.16 -31.57
C ARG A 22 13.82 -36.38 -31.62
N SER A 23 14.06 -37.42 -30.82
CA SER A 23 13.34 -38.70 -30.97
C SER A 23 12.07 -38.90 -30.12
N THR A 24 11.61 -37.94 -29.31
CA THR A 24 10.41 -38.17 -28.47
C THR A 24 9.38 -37.04 -28.36
N MET A 25 9.51 -35.92 -29.08
CA MET A 25 8.44 -34.91 -29.14
C MET A 25 8.35 -34.20 -30.49
N ASN A 26 7.12 -33.89 -30.91
CA ASN A 26 6.84 -33.11 -32.11
C ASN A 26 7.56 -31.76 -32.01
N ALA A 27 8.32 -31.40 -33.06
CA ALA A 27 9.17 -30.20 -33.10
C ALA A 27 8.40 -28.90 -32.80
N THR A 28 7.10 -28.85 -33.10
CA THR A 28 6.19 -27.74 -32.78
C THR A 28 5.97 -27.57 -31.27
N ASP A 29 5.80 -28.67 -30.53
CA ASP A 29 5.60 -28.64 -29.08
C ASP A 29 6.91 -28.30 -28.35
N ALA A 30 8.04 -28.81 -28.85
CA ALA A 30 9.36 -28.45 -28.35
C ALA A 30 9.65 -26.95 -28.55
N ILE A 31 9.33 -26.38 -29.71
CA ILE A 31 9.50 -24.94 -30.00
C ILE A 31 8.55 -24.09 -29.15
N ALA A 32 7.31 -24.53 -28.91
CA ALA A 32 6.36 -23.85 -28.03
C ALA A 32 6.81 -23.88 -26.55
N ILE A 33 7.39 -25.00 -26.09
CA ILE A 33 7.94 -25.14 -24.73
C ILE A 33 9.21 -24.29 -24.57
N ILE A 34 10.09 -24.25 -25.57
CA ILE A 34 11.30 -23.42 -25.57
C ILE A 34 10.96 -21.93 -25.62
N SER A 35 9.92 -21.55 -26.38
CA SER A 35 9.45 -20.16 -26.46
C SER A 35 8.75 -19.71 -25.17
N ARG A 36 8.00 -20.59 -24.50
CA ARG A 36 7.40 -20.32 -23.17
C ARG A 36 8.47 -20.15 -22.09
N LYS A 37 9.60 -20.87 -22.18
CA LYS A 37 10.73 -20.76 -21.23
C LYS A 37 11.41 -19.38 -21.20
N LYS A 38 11.06 -18.42 -22.07
CA LYS A 38 11.63 -17.06 -22.11
C LYS A 38 10.58 -15.95 -22.30
N ALA A 39 9.35 -16.17 -21.87
CA ALA A 39 8.34 -15.11 -21.87
C ALA A 39 8.64 -14.10 -20.74
N HIS A 40 9.13 -12.93 -21.13
CA HIS A 40 9.40 -11.83 -20.21
C HIS A 40 8.20 -10.89 -20.12
N VAL A 41 8.09 -10.22 -18.98
CA VAL A 41 7.02 -9.26 -18.65
C VAL A 41 6.93 -8.12 -19.69
N GLY A 42 8.07 -7.55 -20.10
CA GLY A 42 8.11 -6.48 -21.10
C GLY A 42 7.31 -5.23 -20.66
N ILE A 43 6.42 -4.74 -21.53
CA ILE A 43 5.63 -3.51 -21.30
C ILE A 43 4.75 -3.57 -20.04
N LEU A 44 4.32 -4.77 -19.63
CA LEU A 44 3.52 -4.98 -18.42
C LEU A 44 4.30 -4.65 -17.14
N ALA A 45 5.62 -4.42 -17.23
CA ALA A 45 6.47 -4.04 -16.11
C ALA A 45 5.94 -2.81 -15.38
N PHE A 46 5.41 -1.82 -16.10
CA PHE A 46 4.90 -0.59 -15.50
C PHE A 46 3.61 -0.81 -14.69
N GLU A 47 2.69 -1.62 -15.20
CA GLU A 47 1.48 -2.02 -14.47
C GLU A 47 1.83 -2.83 -13.22
N ILE A 48 2.75 -3.79 -13.36
CA ILE A 48 3.22 -4.62 -12.24
C ILE A 48 3.97 -3.78 -11.22
N ALA A 49 4.76 -2.80 -11.62
CA ALA A 49 5.42 -1.87 -10.69
C ALA A 49 4.38 -1.09 -9.86
N SER A 50 3.28 -0.66 -10.49
CA SER A 50 2.16 -0.04 -9.78
C SER A 50 1.50 -1.01 -8.79
N LEU A 51 1.28 -2.28 -9.19
CA LEU A 51 0.77 -3.32 -8.30
C LEU A 51 1.72 -3.59 -7.11
N MET A 52 3.02 -3.71 -7.37
CA MET A 52 4.04 -3.89 -6.33
C MET A 52 4.09 -2.70 -5.37
N SER A 53 3.96 -1.47 -5.86
CA SER A 53 3.90 -0.27 -5.02
C SER A 53 2.69 -0.29 -4.08
N LYS A 54 1.49 -0.56 -4.60
CA LYS A 54 0.27 -0.72 -3.79
C LYS A 54 0.41 -1.83 -2.75
N PHE A 55 1.02 -2.94 -3.14
CA PHE A 55 1.30 -4.06 -2.26
C PHE A 55 2.27 -3.68 -1.13
N LEU A 56 3.35 -2.96 -1.45
CA LEU A 56 4.33 -2.49 -0.47
C LEU A 56 3.70 -1.51 0.54
N HIS A 57 2.81 -0.64 0.09
CA HIS A 57 2.04 0.23 0.98
C HIS A 57 1.16 -0.59 1.93
N LEU A 58 0.46 -1.60 1.42
CA LEU A 58 -0.32 -2.52 2.25
C LEU A 58 0.55 -3.29 3.25
N TRP A 59 1.72 -3.78 2.85
CA TRP A 59 2.65 -4.44 3.78
C TRP A 59 3.08 -3.51 4.91
N ARG A 60 3.45 -2.27 4.58
CA ARG A 60 3.88 -1.26 5.56
C ARG A 60 2.78 -0.84 6.52
N SER A 61 1.52 -0.79 6.07
CA SER A 61 0.37 -0.48 6.94
C SER A 61 0.09 -1.57 7.98
N LEU A 62 0.60 -2.79 7.77
CA LEU A 62 0.48 -3.93 8.68
C LEU A 62 1.66 -4.08 9.67
N SER A 63 2.58 -3.11 9.67
CA SER A 63 3.64 -3.04 10.68
C SER A 63 3.06 -2.78 12.07
N ASP A 64 3.72 -3.29 13.11
CA ASP A 64 3.24 -3.14 14.50
C ASP A 64 3.01 -1.68 14.89
N VAL A 65 3.86 -0.77 14.40
CA VAL A 65 3.73 0.69 14.62
C VAL A 65 2.44 1.23 14.00
N GLN A 66 2.13 0.86 12.76
CA GLN A 66 0.92 1.35 12.08
C GLN A 66 -0.35 0.74 12.66
N ILE A 67 -0.30 -0.53 13.07
CA ILE A 67 -1.42 -1.19 13.76
C ILE A 67 -1.67 -0.58 15.14
N ALA A 68 -0.62 -0.26 15.90
CA ALA A 68 -0.75 0.42 17.19
C ALA A 68 -1.38 1.81 17.00
N ARG A 69 -0.95 2.57 15.99
CA ARG A 69 -1.55 3.88 15.66
C ARG A 69 -3.01 3.76 15.23
N LEU A 70 -3.36 2.76 14.41
CA LEU A 70 -4.75 2.49 14.04
C LEU A 70 -5.61 2.28 15.30
N ARG A 71 -5.16 1.44 16.23
CA ARG A 71 -5.89 1.09 17.46
C ARG A 71 -5.98 2.22 18.48
N HIS A 72 -4.89 2.96 18.70
CA HIS A 72 -4.79 3.91 19.80
C HIS A 72 -4.96 5.37 19.39
N GLU A 73 -4.72 5.73 18.13
CA GLU A 73 -4.87 7.10 17.63
C GLU A 73 -6.10 7.25 16.73
N THR A 74 -6.22 6.40 15.70
CA THR A 74 -7.26 6.53 14.67
C THR A 74 -8.63 6.13 15.21
N ILE A 75 -8.75 4.95 15.82
CA ILE A 75 -10.02 4.48 16.39
C ILE A 75 -10.43 5.28 17.64
N ALA A 76 -9.46 5.83 18.37
CA ALA A 76 -9.70 6.71 19.51
C ALA A 76 -10.02 8.17 19.09
N SER A 77 -9.97 8.51 17.79
CA SER A 77 -10.34 9.85 17.32
C SER A 77 -11.82 10.09 17.54
N GLN A 78 -12.13 11.19 18.22
CA GLN A 78 -13.51 11.59 18.50
C GLN A 78 -14.28 11.93 17.22
N GLY A 79 -13.62 12.44 16.17
CA GLY A 79 -14.26 12.70 14.89
C GLY A 79 -14.66 11.43 14.15
N ILE A 80 -13.79 10.41 14.14
CA ILE A 80 -14.09 9.11 13.50
C ILE A 80 -15.23 8.41 14.24
N ARG A 81 -15.20 8.42 15.57
CA ARG A 81 -16.27 7.84 16.39
C ARG A 81 -17.64 8.49 16.13
N LYS A 82 -17.68 9.83 16.11
CA LYS A 82 -18.92 10.58 15.85
C LYS A 82 -19.48 10.45 14.44
N ILE A 83 -18.64 10.17 13.43
CA ILE A 83 -19.04 10.20 12.01
C ILE A 83 -19.27 8.80 11.46
N VAL A 84 -18.50 7.82 11.92
CA VAL A 84 -18.54 6.46 11.39
C VAL A 84 -19.27 5.53 12.34
N SER A 85 -18.79 5.36 13.58
CA SER A 85 -19.41 4.54 14.62
C SER A 85 -18.67 4.70 15.95
N ASP A 86 -19.39 4.68 17.06
CA ASP A 86 -18.81 4.66 18.41
C ASP A 86 -18.29 3.25 18.83
N ASP A 87 -18.56 2.21 18.03
CA ASP A 87 -18.10 0.84 18.28
C ASP A 87 -16.72 0.57 17.68
N ASP A 88 -15.73 0.35 18.55
CA ASP A 88 -14.36 0.01 18.18
C ASP A 88 -14.27 -1.29 17.37
N SER A 89 -15.16 -2.25 17.62
CA SER A 89 -15.20 -3.52 16.89
C SER A 89 -15.67 -3.31 15.44
N PHE A 90 -16.68 -2.47 15.25
CA PHE A 90 -17.12 -2.03 13.94
C PHE A 90 -16.01 -1.26 13.19
N LEU A 91 -15.34 -0.32 13.84
CA LEU A 91 -14.24 0.43 13.22
C LEU A 91 -13.05 -0.46 12.83
N LEU A 92 -12.69 -1.42 13.69
CA LEU A 92 -11.64 -2.41 13.40
C LEU A 92 -12.04 -3.35 12.26
N SER A 93 -13.27 -3.81 12.23
CA SER A 93 -13.76 -4.67 11.15
C SER A 93 -13.85 -3.92 9.81
N LEU A 94 -14.22 -2.63 9.81
CA LEU A 94 -14.18 -1.78 8.63
C LEU A 94 -12.75 -1.62 8.11
N ALA A 95 -11.79 -1.29 8.99
CA ALA A 95 -10.38 -1.19 8.62
C ALA A 95 -9.83 -2.52 8.09
N CYS A 96 -10.21 -3.65 8.71
CA CYS A 96 -9.87 -4.97 8.20
C CYS A 96 -10.44 -5.22 6.81
N ALA A 97 -11.71 -4.88 6.60
CA ALA A 97 -12.38 -5.07 5.32
C ALA A 97 -11.67 -4.30 4.20
N GLU A 98 -11.28 -3.05 4.44
CA GLU A 98 -10.52 -2.24 3.48
C GLU A 98 -9.14 -2.85 3.14
N LEU A 99 -8.42 -3.37 4.14
CA LEU A 99 -7.11 -4.00 3.93
C LEU A 99 -7.23 -5.34 3.18
N VAL A 100 -8.24 -6.15 3.51
CA VAL A 100 -8.53 -7.41 2.82
C VAL A 100 -8.95 -7.14 1.37
N ASP A 101 -9.79 -6.14 1.13
CA ASP A 101 -10.24 -5.80 -0.23
C ASP A 101 -9.09 -5.25 -1.07
N THR A 102 -8.23 -4.41 -0.48
CA THR A 102 -6.99 -3.96 -1.14
C THR A 102 -6.12 -5.15 -1.56
N LEU A 103 -5.93 -6.13 -0.66
CA LEU A 103 -5.17 -7.34 -0.98
C LEU A 103 -5.84 -8.17 -2.07
N ARG A 104 -7.17 -8.34 -2.00
CA ARG A 104 -7.97 -9.05 -2.99
C ARG A 104 -7.76 -8.45 -4.37
N LEU A 105 -7.89 -7.13 -4.50
CA LEU A 105 -7.71 -6.43 -5.77
C LEU A 105 -6.31 -6.66 -6.33
N ILE A 106 -5.27 -6.58 -5.48
CA ILE A 106 -3.90 -6.88 -5.92
C ILE A 106 -3.77 -8.34 -6.39
N ALA A 107 -4.34 -9.31 -5.66
CA ALA A 107 -4.30 -10.73 -6.03
C ALA A 107 -5.05 -11.00 -7.34
N VAL A 108 -6.24 -10.41 -7.51
CA VAL A 108 -7.02 -10.49 -8.76
C VAL A 108 -6.20 -9.92 -9.92
N SER A 109 -5.70 -8.68 -9.79
CA SER A 109 -4.90 -8.04 -10.85
C SER A 109 -3.63 -8.81 -11.18
N ALA A 110 -2.91 -9.33 -10.18
CA ALA A 110 -1.73 -10.17 -10.40
C ALA A 110 -2.11 -11.46 -11.16
N SER A 111 -3.22 -12.09 -10.80
CA SER A 111 -3.70 -13.29 -11.48
C SER A 111 -4.12 -12.99 -12.93
N THR A 112 -5.01 -12.03 -13.15
CA THR A 112 -5.55 -11.75 -14.49
C THR A 112 -4.45 -11.31 -15.46
N THR A 113 -3.48 -10.52 -15.00
CA THR A 113 -2.39 -10.02 -15.85
C THR A 113 -1.30 -11.07 -16.09
N LEU A 114 -0.96 -11.91 -15.10
CA LEU A 114 0.23 -12.76 -15.14
C LEU A 114 -0.05 -14.26 -15.24
N SER A 115 -1.14 -14.76 -14.65
CA SER A 115 -1.32 -16.21 -14.43
C SER A 115 -1.40 -16.99 -15.74
N SER A 116 -2.13 -16.47 -16.74
CA SER A 116 -2.27 -17.12 -18.05
C SER A 116 -0.95 -17.27 -18.82
N ARG A 117 0.06 -16.45 -18.49
CA ARG A 117 1.38 -16.41 -19.14
C ARG A 117 2.45 -17.18 -18.37
N CYS A 118 2.12 -17.71 -17.20
CA CYS A 118 3.03 -18.49 -16.37
C CYS A 118 3.21 -19.91 -16.96
N THR A 119 4.39 -20.48 -16.76
CA THR A 119 4.70 -21.86 -17.14
C THR A 119 4.28 -22.85 -16.05
N ASP A 120 4.41 -22.45 -14.78
CA ASP A 120 4.07 -23.28 -13.62
C ASP A 120 2.54 -23.40 -13.44
N PRO A 121 1.96 -24.61 -13.49
CA PRO A 121 0.54 -24.82 -13.26
C PRO A 121 0.04 -24.31 -11.90
N CYS A 122 0.86 -24.37 -10.85
CA CYS A 122 0.46 -23.89 -9.52
C CYS A 122 0.28 -22.37 -9.52
N LEU A 123 1.09 -21.65 -10.30
CA LEU A 123 0.99 -20.20 -10.45
C LEU A 123 -0.19 -19.79 -11.34
N ARG A 124 -0.59 -20.62 -12.31
CA ARG A 124 -1.79 -20.38 -13.12
C ARG A 124 -3.05 -20.37 -12.27
N GLU A 125 -3.09 -21.28 -11.30
CA GLU A 125 -4.21 -21.48 -10.39
C GLU A 125 -4.09 -20.67 -9.08
N PHE A 126 -3.10 -19.76 -9.02
CA PHE A 126 -2.79 -18.95 -7.84
C PHE A 126 -4.05 -18.36 -7.18
N TYR A 127 -4.93 -17.71 -7.95
CA TYR A 127 -6.08 -17.02 -7.36
C TYR A 127 -7.10 -17.97 -6.72
N ARG A 128 -7.32 -19.16 -7.31
CA ARG A 128 -8.19 -20.16 -6.70
C ARG A 128 -7.60 -20.66 -5.38
N ILE A 129 -6.30 -20.98 -5.38
CA ILE A 129 -5.59 -21.42 -4.16
C ILE A 129 -5.60 -20.30 -3.11
N PHE A 130 -5.42 -19.05 -3.52
CA PHE A 130 -5.49 -17.89 -2.62
C PHE A 130 -6.88 -17.72 -2.00
N LYS A 131 -7.95 -17.92 -2.78
CA LYS A 131 -9.33 -17.90 -2.28
C LYS A 131 -9.59 -19.05 -1.30
N GLU A 132 -9.13 -20.25 -1.63
CA GLU A 132 -9.23 -21.41 -0.74
C GLU A 132 -8.50 -21.16 0.60
N PHE A 133 -7.31 -20.55 0.55
CA PHE A 133 -6.57 -20.12 1.74
C PHE A 133 -7.28 -18.98 2.50
N SER A 134 -7.95 -18.06 1.80
CA SER A 134 -8.76 -17.03 2.48
C SER A 134 -9.89 -17.62 3.29
N ASP A 135 -10.51 -18.68 2.79
CA ASP A 135 -11.71 -19.25 3.40
C ASP A 135 -11.36 -20.31 4.48
N SER A 136 -10.43 -21.21 4.18
CA SER A 136 -10.07 -22.34 5.04
C SER A 136 -8.82 -22.12 5.91
N GLY A 137 -7.95 -21.18 5.51
CA GLY A 137 -6.62 -21.03 6.12
C GLY A 137 -5.62 -22.14 5.73
N HIS A 138 -6.02 -23.11 4.90
CA HIS A 138 -5.14 -24.19 4.46
C HIS A 138 -4.15 -23.70 3.38
N ASP A 139 -2.86 -23.85 3.64
CA ASP A 139 -1.77 -23.50 2.72
C ASP A 139 -1.06 -24.77 2.24
N PRO A 140 -1.56 -25.43 1.18
CA PRO A 140 -1.02 -26.71 0.71
C PRO A 140 0.41 -26.60 0.19
N HIS A 141 0.83 -25.40 -0.23
CA HIS A 141 2.15 -25.18 -0.83
C HIS A 141 3.14 -24.46 0.09
N ARG A 142 2.76 -24.18 1.34
CA ARG A 142 3.58 -23.44 2.33
C ARG A 142 4.14 -22.15 1.73
N TRP A 143 3.26 -21.40 1.06
CA TRP A 143 3.58 -20.12 0.46
C TRP A 143 3.69 -18.99 1.48
N VAL A 144 3.06 -19.12 2.64
CA VAL A 144 3.25 -18.19 3.76
C VAL A 144 4.73 -18.17 4.16
N MET A 145 5.29 -16.96 4.21
CA MET A 145 6.69 -16.71 4.51
C MET A 145 6.85 -16.18 5.93
N SER A 146 8.04 -16.32 6.50
CA SER A 146 8.36 -15.62 7.75
C SER A 146 8.43 -14.10 7.52
N TRP A 147 8.24 -13.32 8.58
CA TRP A 147 8.36 -11.86 8.53
C TRP A 147 9.69 -11.40 7.93
N LYS A 148 10.81 -12.03 8.35
CA LYS A 148 12.17 -11.69 7.87
C LYS A 148 12.35 -11.95 6.38
N GLU A 149 11.86 -13.09 5.90
CA GLU A 149 11.92 -13.41 4.47
C GLU A 149 11.04 -12.46 3.66
N MET A 150 9.84 -12.15 4.17
CA MET A 150 8.90 -11.23 3.53
C MET A 150 9.49 -9.82 3.44
N GLU A 151 10.18 -9.34 4.47
CA GLU A 151 10.88 -8.05 4.46
C GLU A 151 11.99 -8.01 3.39
N SER A 152 12.70 -9.12 3.20
CA SER A 152 13.66 -9.25 2.09
C SER A 152 12.98 -9.22 0.71
N LYS A 153 11.82 -9.86 0.58
CA LYS A 153 11.00 -9.81 -0.64
C LYS A 153 10.41 -8.41 -0.89
N ALA A 154 9.99 -7.69 0.15
CA ALA A 154 9.54 -6.31 0.06
C ALA A 154 10.67 -5.39 -0.45
N LYS A 155 11.88 -5.49 0.11
CA LYS A 155 13.06 -4.76 -0.41
C LYS A 155 13.40 -5.12 -1.85
N LYS A 156 13.14 -6.37 -2.28
CA LYS A 156 13.29 -6.77 -3.68
C LYS A 156 12.23 -6.08 -4.56
N MET A 157 10.97 -6.05 -4.14
CA MET A 157 9.92 -5.32 -4.84
C MET A 157 10.21 -3.82 -4.92
N ASP A 158 10.69 -3.18 -3.84
CA ASP A 158 11.09 -1.77 -3.86
C ASP A 158 12.15 -1.48 -4.94
N ARG A 159 13.19 -2.32 -5.03
CA ARG A 159 14.23 -2.17 -6.07
C ARG A 159 13.65 -2.33 -7.48
N TYR A 160 12.71 -3.25 -7.67
CA TYR A 160 12.02 -3.42 -8.95
C TYR A 160 11.15 -2.22 -9.29
N VAL A 161 10.41 -1.66 -8.34
CA VAL A 161 9.61 -0.45 -8.53
C VAL A 161 10.52 0.73 -8.89
N ALA A 162 11.60 0.94 -8.15
CA ALA A 162 12.54 2.03 -8.39
C ALA A 162 13.22 1.94 -9.78
N SER A 163 13.76 0.77 -10.14
CA SER A 163 14.40 0.56 -11.46
C SER A 163 13.41 0.66 -12.62
N THR A 164 12.16 0.23 -12.43
CA THR A 164 11.12 0.33 -13.45
C THR A 164 10.63 1.78 -13.61
N ALA A 165 10.56 2.56 -12.52
CA ALA A 165 10.27 3.99 -12.58
C ALA A 165 11.40 4.78 -13.27
N ALA A 166 12.66 4.47 -12.96
CA ALA A 166 13.81 5.02 -13.67
C ALA A 166 13.74 4.67 -15.17
N LEU A 167 13.44 3.42 -15.52
CA LEU A 167 13.27 3.02 -16.92
C LEU A 167 12.20 3.87 -17.64
N TYR A 168 11.05 4.11 -17.00
CA TYR A 168 9.99 4.93 -17.58
C TYR A 168 10.49 6.35 -17.88
N LYS A 169 11.13 6.98 -16.89
CA LYS A 169 11.69 8.33 -17.01
C LYS A 169 12.75 8.43 -18.12
N GLU A 170 13.72 7.51 -18.14
CA GLU A 170 14.78 7.53 -19.15
C GLU A 170 14.27 7.26 -20.56
N MET A 171 13.18 6.47 -20.70
CA MET A 171 12.50 6.26 -21.99
C MET A 171 11.77 7.51 -22.48
N GLU A 172 11.16 8.28 -21.58
CA GLU A 172 10.52 9.58 -21.89
C GLU A 172 11.57 10.61 -22.32
N GLU A 173 12.65 10.75 -21.55
CA GLU A 173 13.76 11.66 -21.88
C GLU A 173 14.43 11.30 -23.22
N LEU A 174 14.56 10.00 -23.53
CA LEU A 174 15.05 9.53 -24.83
C LEU A 174 14.11 9.97 -25.97
N SER A 175 12.80 9.80 -25.77
CA SER A 175 11.78 10.19 -26.76
C SER A 175 11.83 11.70 -27.04
N GLU A 176 11.94 12.50 -25.98
CA GLU A 176 12.08 13.96 -26.08
C GLU A 176 13.35 14.38 -26.80
N ALA A 177 14.50 13.78 -26.45
CA ALA A 177 15.78 14.07 -27.09
C ALA A 177 15.76 13.73 -28.59
N GLU A 178 15.19 12.59 -28.97
CA GLU A 178 15.02 12.19 -30.36
C GLU A 178 14.07 13.11 -31.14
N HIS A 179 12.98 13.53 -30.50
CA HIS A 179 12.07 14.50 -31.09
C HIS A 179 12.74 15.86 -31.29
N GLY A 180 13.52 16.32 -30.31
CA GLY A 180 14.33 17.54 -30.39
C GLY A 180 15.34 17.48 -31.56
N LEU A 181 16.03 16.35 -31.72
CA LEU A 181 16.94 16.13 -32.85
C LEU A 181 16.19 16.18 -34.20
N ARG A 182 15.05 15.48 -34.32
CA ARG A 182 14.23 15.49 -35.54
C ARG A 182 13.79 16.91 -35.91
N LYS A 183 13.33 17.70 -34.94
CA LYS A 183 12.94 19.10 -35.13
C LYS A 183 14.11 19.95 -35.62
N LEU A 184 15.28 19.80 -35.01
CA LEU A 184 16.49 20.55 -35.37
C LEU A 184 17.02 20.20 -36.78
N LEU A 185 16.80 18.95 -37.23
CA LEU A 185 17.11 18.51 -38.59
C LEU A 185 16.09 19.03 -39.62
N GLN A 186 14.80 19.10 -39.27
CA GLN A 186 13.71 19.49 -40.18
C GLN A 186 13.57 21.01 -40.38
N CYS A 187 14.01 21.84 -39.42
CA CYS A 187 14.03 23.31 -39.57
C CYS A 187 15.05 23.83 -40.62
N GLY A 188 15.54 22.99 -41.54
CA GLY A 188 16.50 23.33 -42.60
C GLY A 188 15.93 23.43 -44.01
N GLY A 189 14.60 23.40 -44.18
CA GLY A 189 13.93 23.34 -45.51
C GLY A 189 13.96 24.61 -46.39
N GLY A 190 14.72 25.63 -46.03
CA GLY A 190 14.89 26.84 -46.84
C GLY A 190 16.37 27.11 -47.10
N CYS A 191 16.75 27.17 -48.39
CA CYS A 191 18.10 27.38 -48.90
C CYS A 191 18.95 28.35 -48.07
N ASN A 192 19.82 27.84 -47.19
CA ASN A 192 20.98 28.59 -46.74
C ASN A 192 22.13 27.61 -46.47
N LYS A 193 23.14 27.66 -47.34
CA LYS A 193 24.27 26.70 -47.41
C LYS A 193 25.24 26.78 -46.23
N ASN A 194 25.04 27.71 -45.30
CA ASN A 194 25.83 27.83 -44.07
C ASN A 194 24.98 27.44 -42.86
N ARG A 195 24.98 26.15 -42.50
CA ARG A 195 24.50 25.75 -41.17
C ARG A 195 25.46 26.41 -40.15
N PRO A 196 24.99 27.28 -39.24
CA PRO A 196 25.87 27.94 -38.29
C PRO A 196 26.60 26.89 -37.44
N ALA A 197 27.90 27.09 -37.20
CA ALA A 197 28.73 26.14 -36.46
C ALA A 197 28.13 25.75 -35.09
N SER A 198 27.41 26.68 -34.46
CA SER A 198 26.64 26.44 -33.22
C SER A 198 25.54 25.39 -33.36
N LYS A 199 24.83 25.32 -34.50
CA LYS A 199 23.83 24.27 -34.76
C LYS A 199 24.48 22.91 -35.02
N ILE A 200 25.67 22.87 -35.62
CA ILE A 200 26.40 21.62 -35.87
C ILE A 200 26.86 21.02 -34.53
N SER A 201 27.44 21.84 -33.65
CA SER A 201 27.83 21.43 -32.29
C SER A 201 26.61 20.97 -31.47
N ALA A 202 25.50 21.72 -31.47
CA ALA A 202 24.28 21.32 -30.75
C ALA A 202 23.70 19.97 -31.24
N ILE A 203 23.81 19.67 -32.54
CA ILE A 203 23.38 18.38 -33.09
C ILE A 203 24.30 17.26 -32.62
N ALA A 204 25.62 17.47 -32.64
CA ALA A 204 26.59 16.48 -32.16
C ALA A 204 26.38 16.16 -30.66
N GLU A 205 26.16 17.20 -29.84
CA GLU A 205 25.87 17.03 -28.41
C GLU A 205 24.57 16.26 -28.17
N LEU A 206 23.49 16.59 -28.90
CA LEU A 206 22.22 15.85 -28.80
C LEU A 206 22.36 14.40 -29.27
N GLN A 207 23.12 14.13 -30.33
CA GLN A 207 23.40 12.78 -30.79
C GLN A 207 24.16 11.97 -29.75
N GLN A 208 25.17 12.57 -29.12
CA GLN A 208 25.91 11.95 -28.03
C GLN A 208 25.00 11.66 -26.83
N LYS A 209 24.12 12.61 -26.46
CA LYS A 209 23.13 12.38 -25.40
C LYS A 209 22.21 11.21 -25.71
N ILE A 210 21.64 11.14 -26.92
CA ILE A 210 20.78 10.04 -27.36
C ILE A 210 21.51 8.70 -27.30
N PHE A 211 22.79 8.66 -27.69
CA PHE A 211 23.59 7.44 -27.61
C PHE A 211 23.71 6.92 -26.17
N TRP A 212 24.09 7.79 -25.22
CA TRP A 212 24.18 7.43 -23.82
C TRP A 212 22.83 7.00 -23.24
N GLN A 213 21.78 7.75 -23.53
CA GLN A 213 20.43 7.47 -23.08
C GLN A 213 19.92 6.11 -23.56
N ARG A 214 20.25 5.72 -24.81
CA ARG A 214 19.93 4.39 -25.35
C ARG A 214 20.65 3.28 -24.62
N GLN A 215 21.90 3.51 -24.18
CA GLN A 215 22.63 2.53 -23.40
C GLN A 215 22.01 2.38 -22.00
N GLU A 216 21.65 3.49 -21.36
CA GLU A 216 21.01 3.48 -20.05
C GLU A 216 19.65 2.78 -20.07
N VAL A 217 18.79 3.09 -21.06
CA VAL A 217 17.51 2.38 -21.25
C VAL A 217 17.74 0.87 -21.45
N LYS A 218 18.81 0.47 -22.16
CA LYS A 218 19.14 -0.95 -22.34
C LYS A 218 19.56 -1.60 -21.02
N TYR A 219 20.37 -0.92 -20.21
CA TYR A 219 20.76 -1.39 -18.88
C TYR A 219 19.55 -1.52 -17.95
N LEU A 220 18.71 -0.47 -17.87
CA LEU A 220 17.51 -0.46 -17.03
C LEU A 220 16.49 -1.51 -17.45
N LYS A 221 16.36 -1.82 -18.75
CA LYS A 221 15.53 -2.95 -19.20
C LYS A 221 16.02 -4.30 -18.67
N GLN A 222 17.32 -4.46 -18.44
CA GLN A 222 17.89 -5.70 -17.93
C GLN A 222 17.75 -5.84 -16.41
N THR A 223 17.75 -4.74 -15.66
CA THR A 223 17.70 -4.74 -14.19
C THR A 223 16.30 -4.55 -13.61
N SER A 224 15.38 -3.98 -14.39
CA SER A 224 13.98 -3.75 -14.00
C SER A 224 13.08 -4.99 -14.20
N LEU A 225 11.77 -4.81 -13.95
CA LEU A 225 10.77 -5.84 -14.21
C LEU A 225 10.65 -6.22 -15.69
N TRP A 226 11.14 -5.38 -16.61
CA TRP A 226 11.01 -5.60 -18.06
C TRP A 226 11.61 -6.94 -18.51
N SER A 227 12.76 -7.32 -17.96
CA SER A 227 13.46 -8.58 -18.25
C SER A 227 13.10 -9.73 -17.31
N CYS A 228 12.17 -9.54 -16.38
CA CYS A 228 11.76 -10.61 -15.47
C CYS A 228 10.78 -11.56 -16.17
N THR A 229 10.77 -12.83 -15.78
CA THR A 229 9.81 -13.81 -16.30
C THR A 229 8.49 -13.72 -15.52
N PHE A 230 7.37 -14.06 -16.18
CA PHE A 230 6.06 -14.08 -15.53
C PHE A 230 6.05 -14.95 -14.26
N ASP A 231 6.65 -16.14 -14.32
CA ASP A 231 6.74 -17.06 -13.19
C ASP A 231 7.44 -16.43 -11.97
N THR A 232 8.55 -15.74 -12.18
CA THR A 232 9.31 -15.13 -11.07
C THR A 232 8.54 -13.99 -10.40
N VAL A 233 7.84 -13.19 -11.19
CA VAL A 233 7.05 -12.06 -10.70
C VAL A 233 5.79 -12.53 -9.99
N LEU A 234 5.05 -13.45 -10.61
CA LEU A 234 3.82 -13.97 -10.00
C LEU A 234 4.12 -14.79 -8.75
N SER A 235 5.19 -15.61 -8.74
CA SER A 235 5.62 -16.32 -7.52
C SER A 235 5.94 -15.36 -6.37
N LEU A 236 6.63 -14.25 -6.67
CA LEU A 236 6.94 -13.22 -5.69
C LEU A 236 5.66 -12.58 -5.12
N LEU A 237 4.73 -12.17 -5.99
CA LEU A 237 3.46 -11.56 -5.56
C LEU A 237 2.57 -12.56 -4.82
N ALA A 238 2.42 -13.78 -5.33
CA ALA A 238 1.58 -14.82 -4.74
C ALA A 238 2.00 -15.16 -3.30
N ARG A 239 3.27 -15.51 -3.08
CA ARG A 239 3.78 -15.85 -1.74
C ARG A 239 3.65 -14.68 -0.76
N SER A 240 3.87 -13.48 -1.27
CA SER A 240 3.70 -12.26 -0.48
C SER A 240 2.23 -12.06 -0.11
N SER A 241 1.28 -12.26 -1.04
CA SER A 241 -0.15 -12.13 -0.78
C SER A 241 -0.64 -13.10 0.30
N PHE A 242 -0.18 -14.35 0.29
CA PHE A 242 -0.48 -15.33 1.34
C PHE A 242 0.02 -14.83 2.71
N THR A 243 1.25 -14.31 2.75
CA THR A 243 1.87 -13.79 3.98
C THR A 243 1.13 -12.56 4.51
N VAL A 244 0.74 -11.62 3.63
CA VAL A 244 -0.04 -10.44 4.00
C VAL A 244 -1.42 -10.83 4.54
N LEU A 245 -2.11 -11.76 3.89
CA LEU A 245 -3.40 -12.24 4.37
C LEU A 245 -3.29 -12.93 5.73
N ALA A 246 -2.27 -13.79 5.92
CA ALA A 246 -2.00 -14.39 7.22
C ALA A 246 -1.76 -13.34 8.31
N ARG A 247 -1.00 -12.28 7.97
CA ARG A 247 -0.74 -11.16 8.88
C ARG A 247 -2.01 -10.37 9.19
N ILE A 248 -2.87 -10.10 8.22
CA ILE A 248 -4.18 -9.45 8.44
C ILE A 248 -5.02 -10.30 9.40
N LYS A 249 -5.16 -11.60 9.13
CA LYS A 249 -5.89 -12.52 10.02
C LYS A 249 -5.34 -12.51 11.45
N GLN A 250 -4.01 -12.53 11.59
CA GLN A 250 -3.34 -12.46 12.89
C GLN A 250 -3.62 -11.13 13.62
N VAL A 251 -3.48 -10.00 12.93
CA VAL A 251 -3.66 -8.66 13.53
C VAL A 251 -5.09 -8.45 13.98
N PHE A 252 -6.09 -8.83 13.17
CA PHE A 252 -7.50 -8.60 13.47
C PHE A 252 -8.18 -9.75 14.21
N GLY A 253 -7.45 -10.81 14.57
CA GLY A 253 -7.98 -11.95 15.35
C GLY A 253 -8.98 -12.80 14.56
N ILE A 254 -8.88 -12.83 13.22
CA ILE A 254 -9.82 -13.54 12.36
C ILE A 254 -9.37 -15.00 12.21
N GLY A 255 -10.00 -15.90 12.97
CA GLY A 255 -10.08 -17.33 12.68
C GLY A 255 -8.76 -18.13 12.73
N PHE A 256 -8.05 -18.12 13.87
CA PHE A 256 -7.03 -19.12 14.17
C PHE A 256 -7.40 -19.94 15.42
N GLU A 257 -8.18 -21.00 15.21
CA GLU A 257 -8.07 -22.24 15.98
C GLU A 257 -7.09 -23.16 15.22
N SER A 258 -5.79 -22.88 15.32
CA SER A 258 -4.72 -23.89 15.21
C SER A 258 -3.38 -23.26 15.53
N HIS A 259 -2.75 -23.84 16.55
CA HIS A 259 -1.43 -23.54 17.10
C HIS A 259 -1.32 -22.24 17.91
N ARG A 260 -1.95 -22.27 19.09
CA ARG A 260 -1.38 -21.61 20.28
C ARG A 260 0.06 -22.11 20.46
N LEU A 261 1.04 -21.27 20.16
CA LEU A 261 2.36 -21.40 20.78
C LEU A 261 2.19 -21.02 22.27
N PRO A 262 2.60 -21.85 23.23
CA PRO A 262 2.43 -21.53 24.64
C PRO A 262 3.37 -20.37 25.00
N CYS A 263 2.80 -19.23 25.37
CA CYS A 263 3.53 -18.28 26.20
C CYS A 263 3.81 -18.99 27.54
N SER A 264 5.10 -19.20 27.81
CA SER A 264 5.62 -19.62 29.10
C SER A 264 5.11 -18.67 30.19
N LEU A 265 4.19 -19.16 31.02
CA LEU A 265 3.99 -18.64 32.36
C LEU A 265 4.16 -19.82 33.31
N SER A 266 5.18 -19.69 34.14
CA SER A 266 5.64 -20.65 35.13
C SER A 266 4.50 -21.14 36.01
N ALA A 267 4.38 -22.46 36.10
CA ALA A 267 3.52 -23.14 37.04
C ALA A 267 4.12 -23.06 38.45
N THR A 268 3.34 -22.53 39.40
CA THR A 268 3.47 -22.92 40.81
C THR A 268 2.27 -23.78 41.18
N VAL A 269 2.61 -25.02 41.51
CA VAL A 269 1.77 -26.14 41.90
C VAL A 269 1.15 -25.89 43.27
N TYR A 270 -0.15 -26.19 43.43
CA TYR A 270 -0.70 -26.74 44.67
C TYR A 270 -1.94 -27.60 44.34
N PRO A 271 -2.07 -28.83 44.88
CA PRO A 271 -3.25 -29.65 44.70
C PRO A 271 -4.18 -29.53 45.91
N SER A 272 -5.50 -29.51 45.70
CA SER A 272 -6.42 -30.14 46.64
C SER A 272 -7.73 -30.51 45.96
N SER A 273 -8.09 -31.77 46.18
CA SER A 273 -9.32 -32.44 45.81
C SER A 273 -10.54 -31.80 46.47
N ASP A 274 -11.66 -31.70 45.74
CA ASP A 274 -12.93 -32.30 46.16
C ASP A 274 -14.02 -32.21 45.09
N ALA A 275 -14.92 -33.17 45.16
CA ALA A 275 -15.91 -33.57 44.18
C ALA A 275 -16.98 -32.51 43.87
N THR A 276 -17.49 -32.52 42.63
CA THR A 276 -18.93 -32.62 42.26
C THR A 276 -19.05 -32.48 40.74
N SER A 277 -19.60 -33.49 40.08
CA SER A 277 -19.95 -33.50 38.66
C SER A 277 -21.12 -32.56 38.34
N PRO A 278 -21.05 -31.70 37.30
CA PRO A 278 -22.23 -31.10 36.69
C PRO A 278 -22.72 -31.88 35.44
N PRO A 279 -24.00 -31.75 35.06
CA PRO A 279 -24.62 -32.53 33.99
C PRO A 279 -24.11 -32.10 32.59
N PRO A 280 -24.28 -32.93 31.55
CA PRO A 280 -23.72 -32.63 30.23
C PRO A 280 -24.46 -31.44 29.60
N PRO A 281 -23.78 -30.44 29.05
CA PRO A 281 -24.45 -29.40 28.28
C PRO A 281 -24.86 -29.97 26.92
N ALA A 282 -26.12 -29.73 26.58
CA ALA A 282 -26.70 -29.99 25.28
C ALA A 282 -25.83 -29.40 24.16
N SER A 283 -25.63 -30.19 23.13
CA SER A 283 -24.96 -29.83 21.88
C SER A 283 -25.52 -28.54 21.27
N PRO A 284 -24.70 -27.50 20.99
CA PRO A 284 -25.09 -26.48 20.04
C PRO A 284 -24.73 -27.00 18.64
N SER A 285 -25.73 -27.50 17.93
CA SER A 285 -25.73 -27.60 16.48
C SER A 285 -25.68 -26.20 15.88
N LYS A 286 -24.49 -25.60 15.83
CA LYS A 286 -24.19 -24.50 14.92
C LYS A 286 -23.33 -25.03 13.79
N LYS A 287 -23.96 -25.25 12.64
CA LYS A 287 -23.25 -25.16 11.36
C LYS A 287 -22.65 -23.76 11.31
N GLN A 288 -21.39 -23.65 11.74
CA GLN A 288 -20.55 -22.51 11.40
C GLN A 288 -20.32 -22.62 9.90
N GLN A 289 -21.25 -22.05 9.14
CA GLN A 289 -21.06 -21.85 7.72
C GLN A 289 -19.92 -20.84 7.62
N GLN A 290 -18.73 -21.37 7.36
CA GLN A 290 -17.49 -20.63 7.20
C GLN A 290 -17.68 -19.75 5.94
N CYS A 291 -18.28 -18.59 6.14
CA CYS A 291 -18.51 -17.62 5.08
C CYS A 291 -17.14 -16.99 4.76
N GLY A 292 -16.74 -17.02 3.48
CA GLY A 292 -15.40 -16.64 3.08
C GLY A 292 -15.06 -15.22 3.52
N ILE A 293 -13.92 -15.04 4.19
CA ILE A 293 -13.46 -13.75 4.75
C ILE A 293 -13.48 -12.65 3.67
N LEU A 294 -13.16 -13.03 2.43
CA LEU A 294 -13.14 -12.14 1.29
C LEU A 294 -14.54 -11.61 0.90
N GLU A 295 -15.56 -12.45 1.07
CA GLU A 295 -16.95 -12.20 0.69
C GLU A 295 -17.69 -11.45 1.82
N SER A 296 -17.47 -11.85 3.07
CA SER A 296 -17.99 -11.15 4.25
C SER A 296 -17.47 -9.72 4.35
N ASN A 297 -16.18 -9.48 4.06
CA ASN A 297 -15.61 -8.14 4.07
C ASN A 297 -16.14 -7.27 2.92
N SER A 298 -16.40 -7.83 1.73
CA SER A 298 -17.01 -7.05 0.64
C SER A 298 -18.44 -6.61 0.93
N ALA A 299 -19.21 -7.38 1.70
CA ALA A 299 -20.55 -6.99 2.15
C ALA A 299 -20.52 -5.87 3.20
N MET A 300 -19.51 -5.85 4.07
CA MET A 300 -19.31 -4.78 5.06
C MET A 300 -18.89 -3.44 4.43
N LEU A 301 -18.31 -3.48 3.21
CA LEU A 301 -17.97 -2.30 2.41
C LEU A 301 -19.14 -1.77 1.57
N VAL A 302 -20.37 -2.29 1.74
CA VAL A 302 -21.59 -1.72 1.16
C VAL A 302 -22.29 -0.87 2.23
N PRO A 303 -21.95 0.42 2.33
CA PRO A 303 -22.54 1.29 3.33
C PRO A 303 -23.98 1.65 2.96
N PRO A 304 -24.85 1.99 3.93
CA PRO A 304 -26.24 2.36 3.67
C PRO A 304 -26.34 3.51 2.65
N PRO A 305 -27.37 3.54 1.78
CA PRO A 305 -27.48 4.52 0.68
C PRO A 305 -27.56 5.98 1.13
N THR A 306 -27.83 6.21 2.42
CA THR A 306 -27.90 7.52 3.06
C THR A 306 -26.56 8.02 3.58
N THR A 307 -25.49 7.23 3.48
CA THR A 307 -24.16 7.58 4.01
C THR A 307 -23.22 8.11 2.93
N LEU A 308 -22.24 8.90 3.33
CA LEU A 308 -21.16 9.37 2.44
C LEU A 308 -20.35 8.21 1.83
N GLY A 309 -20.35 7.04 2.48
CA GLY A 309 -19.72 5.84 1.93
C GLY A 309 -20.42 5.35 0.66
N ALA A 310 -21.76 5.38 0.62
CA ALA A 310 -22.52 4.91 -0.54
C ALA A 310 -22.33 5.83 -1.76
N ALA A 311 -22.07 7.11 -1.49
CA ALA A 311 -21.66 8.08 -2.50
C ALA A 311 -20.17 8.01 -2.88
N ALA A 312 -19.41 7.04 -2.36
CA ALA A 312 -17.95 6.92 -2.53
C ALA A 312 -17.13 8.15 -2.06
N LEU A 313 -17.69 8.93 -1.12
CA LEU A 313 -17.08 10.16 -0.60
C LEU A 313 -16.51 10.00 0.82
N ALA A 314 -16.73 8.87 1.49
CA ALA A 314 -16.30 8.64 2.88
C ALA A 314 -14.80 8.90 3.09
N LEU A 315 -13.94 8.32 2.25
CA LEU A 315 -12.48 8.49 2.37
C LEU A 315 -12.04 9.95 2.14
N HIS A 316 -12.68 10.63 1.17
CA HIS A 316 -12.38 12.02 0.87
C HIS A 316 -12.68 12.92 2.08
N TYR A 317 -13.85 12.77 2.69
CA TYR A 317 -14.22 13.52 3.89
C TYR A 317 -13.44 13.10 5.13
N ALA A 318 -13.15 11.80 5.31
CA ALA A 318 -12.31 11.31 6.42
C ALA A 318 -10.93 11.98 6.41
N ASN A 319 -10.30 12.08 5.24
CA ASN A 319 -9.00 12.76 5.08
C ASN A 319 -9.09 14.27 5.43
N ILE A 320 -10.17 14.94 5.02
CA ILE A 320 -10.42 16.36 5.36
C ILE A 320 -10.58 16.52 6.88
N ILE A 321 -11.33 15.65 7.53
CA ILE A 321 -11.58 15.68 8.98
C ILE A 321 -10.27 15.47 9.76
N ILE A 322 -9.48 14.46 9.37
CA ILE A 322 -8.19 14.18 10.01
C ILE A 322 -7.24 15.38 9.85
N ALA A 323 -7.23 16.04 8.69
CA ALA A 323 -6.45 17.25 8.48
C ALA A 323 -6.89 18.39 9.40
N ILE A 324 -8.20 18.61 9.54
CA ILE A 324 -8.77 19.62 10.45
C ILE A 324 -8.42 19.31 11.91
N GLU A 325 -8.60 18.06 12.37
CA GLU A 325 -8.29 17.67 13.75
C GLU A 325 -6.82 17.90 14.09
N LYS A 326 -5.90 17.57 13.17
CA LYS A 326 -4.46 17.84 13.34
C LYS A 326 -4.17 19.34 13.46
N MET A 327 -4.81 20.16 12.63
CA MET A 327 -4.65 21.62 12.69
C MET A 327 -5.17 22.21 14.01
N ILE A 328 -6.28 21.68 14.55
CA ILE A 328 -6.84 22.10 15.84
C ILE A 328 -5.95 21.67 17.00
N ARG A 329 -5.33 20.48 16.93
CA ARG A 329 -4.45 19.95 17.99
C ARG A 329 -3.12 20.70 18.10
N SER A 330 -2.65 21.31 17.01
CA SER A 330 -1.44 22.13 17.00
C SER A 330 -1.64 23.46 16.24
N PRO A 331 -2.43 24.42 16.76
CA PRO A 331 -2.80 25.65 16.04
C PRO A 331 -1.58 26.52 15.69
N ARG A 332 -0.54 26.48 16.53
CA ARG A 332 0.71 27.24 16.35
C ARG A 332 1.58 26.72 15.21
N ALA A 333 1.35 25.49 14.73
CA ALA A 333 2.08 24.86 13.63
C ALA A 333 1.36 24.96 12.28
N VAL A 334 0.17 25.57 12.24
CA VAL A 334 -0.64 25.67 11.01
C VAL A 334 -0.09 26.78 10.12
N ARG A 335 0.84 26.40 9.22
CA ARG A 335 1.37 27.26 8.17
C ARG A 335 0.28 27.62 7.13
N PRO A 336 0.44 28.74 6.40
CA PRO A 336 -0.45 29.12 5.30
C PRO A 336 -0.64 27.97 4.30
N ASP A 337 0.44 27.30 3.92
CA ASP A 337 0.47 26.20 2.96
C ASP A 337 -0.45 25.03 3.41
N ALA A 338 -0.47 24.71 4.71
CA ALA A 338 -1.34 23.66 5.24
C ALA A 338 -2.83 24.03 5.18
N ARG A 339 -3.16 25.33 5.22
CA ARG A 339 -4.54 25.82 5.04
C ARG A 339 -4.94 25.74 3.58
N ASP A 340 -4.02 26.03 2.67
CA ASP A 340 -4.24 25.92 1.22
C ASP A 340 -4.42 24.46 0.80
N ASP A 341 -3.63 23.54 1.35
CA ASP A 341 -3.79 22.10 1.17
C ASP A 341 -5.17 21.62 1.64
N LEU A 342 -5.58 22.00 2.86
CA LEU A 342 -6.91 21.67 3.37
C LEU A 342 -8.01 22.25 2.47
N TYR A 343 -7.86 23.50 2.03
CA TYR A 343 -8.82 24.14 1.13
C TYR A 343 -8.91 23.40 -0.20
N ASN A 344 -7.79 22.96 -0.77
CA ASN A 344 -7.73 22.19 -2.01
C ASN A 344 -8.25 20.76 -1.87
N MET A 345 -8.19 20.19 -0.67
CA MET A 345 -8.85 18.92 -0.35
C MET A 345 -10.38 19.04 -0.34
N LEU A 346 -10.99 20.24 -0.29
CA LEU A 346 -12.45 20.38 -0.32
C LEU A 346 -13.04 20.21 -1.74
N PRO A 347 -14.23 19.59 -1.88
CA PRO A 347 -14.95 19.53 -3.15
C PRO A 347 -15.19 20.91 -3.78
N ALA A 348 -15.20 20.99 -5.11
CA ALA A 348 -15.35 22.26 -5.83
C ALA A 348 -16.63 23.04 -5.46
N SER A 349 -17.73 22.33 -5.19
CA SER A 349 -18.99 22.89 -4.71
C SER A 349 -18.85 23.56 -3.33
N VAL A 350 -18.18 22.88 -2.40
CA VAL A 350 -17.90 23.37 -1.04
C VAL A 350 -16.93 24.55 -1.08
N ARG A 351 -15.85 24.46 -1.87
CA ARG A 351 -14.93 25.58 -2.12
C ARG A 351 -15.65 26.80 -2.69
N GLY A 352 -16.62 26.58 -3.60
CA GLY A 352 -17.45 27.63 -4.18
C GLY A 352 -18.40 28.29 -3.18
N ILE A 353 -19.01 27.53 -2.28
CA ILE A 353 -19.85 28.04 -1.18
C ILE A 353 -18.99 28.81 -0.17
N LEU A 354 -17.86 28.22 0.22
CA LEU A 354 -16.92 28.81 1.18
C LEU A 354 -16.33 30.12 0.65
N ARG A 355 -15.94 30.18 -0.63
CA ARG A 355 -15.53 31.44 -1.28
C ARG A 355 -16.61 32.51 -1.22
N ARG A 356 -17.87 32.17 -1.52
CA ARG A 356 -18.98 33.13 -1.45
C ARG A 356 -19.22 33.65 -0.03
N ARG A 357 -19.17 32.76 0.97
CA ARG A 357 -19.34 33.15 2.38
C ARG A 357 -18.16 33.96 2.91
N LEU A 358 -16.93 33.58 2.60
CA LEU A 358 -15.74 34.32 2.99
C LEU A 358 -15.65 35.68 2.29
N LYS A 359 -16.01 35.76 1.01
CA LYS A 359 -16.06 37.03 0.25
C LYS A 359 -17.05 38.02 0.86
N GLY A 360 -18.13 37.55 1.49
CA GLY A 360 -19.05 38.39 2.27
C GLY A 360 -18.52 38.80 3.65
N PHE A 361 -17.68 37.97 4.29
CA PHE A 361 -17.07 38.26 5.59
C PHE A 361 -15.97 39.32 5.50
N PHE A 362 -15.11 39.26 4.48
CA PHE A 362 -14.06 40.28 4.25
C PHE A 362 -14.62 41.63 3.74
N ALA A 363 -15.89 41.68 3.35
CA ALA A 363 -16.55 42.93 2.94
C ALA A 363 -16.97 43.81 4.13
N ASN A 364 -17.06 43.27 5.35
CA ASN A 364 -17.42 44.00 6.57
C ASN A 364 -16.33 43.87 7.62
N ARG A 365 -15.15 44.39 7.28
CA ARG A 365 -13.94 44.37 8.12
C ARG A 365 -14.19 44.82 9.57
N GLU A 366 -15.01 45.85 9.76
CA GLU A 366 -15.35 46.40 11.08
C GLU A 366 -16.16 45.41 11.95
N LYS A 367 -17.10 44.66 11.37
CA LYS A 367 -17.86 43.64 12.11
C LYS A 367 -17.01 42.42 12.46
N VAL A 368 -16.05 42.08 11.60
CA VAL A 368 -15.11 40.99 11.85
C VAL A 368 -14.11 41.37 12.94
N GLU A 369 -13.58 42.60 12.91
CA GLU A 369 -12.69 43.12 13.96
C GLU A 369 -13.42 43.22 15.31
N ALA A 370 -14.69 43.66 15.32
CA ALA A 370 -15.53 43.66 16.53
C ALA A 370 -15.80 42.23 17.07
N ALA A 371 -16.16 41.28 16.20
CA ALA A 371 -16.42 39.89 16.60
C ALA A 371 -15.15 39.19 17.11
N ILE A 372 -13.99 39.47 16.51
CA ILE A 372 -12.69 38.97 16.99
C ILE A 372 -12.36 39.56 18.36
N ALA A 373 -12.60 40.86 18.58
CA ALA A 373 -12.37 41.51 19.87
C ALA A 373 -13.26 40.89 20.97
N GLU A 374 -14.55 40.67 20.72
CA GLU A 374 -15.45 40.02 21.69
C GLU A 374 -15.04 38.57 22.00
N LEU A 375 -14.63 37.81 20.99
CA LEU A 375 -14.13 36.44 21.18
C LEU A 375 -12.84 36.42 22.01
N LEU A 376 -11.93 37.36 21.77
CA LEU A 376 -10.68 37.47 22.52
C LEU A 376 -10.92 37.90 23.98
N VAL A 377 -11.88 38.81 24.22
CA VAL A 377 -12.28 39.19 25.59
C VAL A 377 -12.93 38.00 26.29
N GLY A 378 -13.82 37.26 25.63
CA GLY A 378 -14.45 36.05 26.16
C GLY A 378 -13.43 34.95 26.48
N LEU A 379 -12.47 34.69 25.59
CA LEU A 379 -11.39 33.73 25.81
C LEU A 379 -10.45 34.17 26.94
N ASN A 380 -10.17 35.47 27.09
CA ASN A 380 -9.39 36.00 28.20
C ASN A 380 -10.13 35.79 29.54
N TYR A 381 -11.45 35.98 29.55
CA TYR A 381 -12.30 35.78 30.72
C TYR A 381 -12.34 34.30 31.14
N VAL A 382 -12.53 33.38 30.18
CA VAL A 382 -12.52 31.92 30.44
C VAL A 382 -11.16 31.46 30.95
N TRP A 383 -10.06 31.92 30.33
CA TRP A 383 -8.72 31.58 30.78
C TRP A 383 -8.43 32.10 32.19
N ARG A 384 -8.88 33.31 32.52
CA ARG A 384 -8.76 33.88 33.86
C ARG A 384 -9.62 33.13 34.89
N PHE A 385 -10.82 32.71 34.49
CA PHE A 385 -11.73 31.94 35.34
C PHE A 385 -11.17 30.53 35.66
N GLU A 386 -10.64 29.81 34.66
CA GLU A 386 -9.98 28.52 34.89
C GLU A 386 -8.75 28.66 35.81
N ARG A 387 -7.97 29.73 35.64
CA ARG A 387 -6.80 30.00 36.49
C ARG A 387 -7.18 30.31 37.94
N GLU A 388 -8.28 31.03 38.14
CA GLU A 388 -8.78 31.36 39.47
C GLU A 388 -9.44 30.16 40.16
N MET A 389 -10.13 29.30 39.40
CA MET A 389 -10.66 28.04 39.90
C MET A 389 -9.56 27.05 40.28
N ALA A 390 -8.49 26.97 39.49
CA ALA A 390 -7.31 26.16 39.82
C ALA A 390 -6.59 26.68 41.09
N ALA A 391 -6.48 27.99 41.26
CA ALA A 391 -5.90 28.59 42.48
C ALA A 391 -6.77 28.32 43.72
N ARG A 392 -8.10 28.40 43.60
CA ARG A 392 -9.03 28.07 44.70
C ARG A 392 -9.04 26.58 45.03
N ALA A 393 -8.87 25.70 44.05
CA ALA A 393 -8.72 24.26 44.28
C ALA A 393 -7.39 23.93 44.99
N ALA A 394 -6.30 24.63 44.66
CA ALA A 394 -5.01 24.47 45.33
C ALA A 394 -5.05 24.93 46.79
N LEU A 395 -5.74 26.04 47.11
CA LEU A 395 -5.94 26.49 48.49
C LEU A 395 -6.76 25.49 49.33
N LYS A 396 -7.85 24.94 48.78
CA LYS A 396 -8.63 23.89 49.47
C LYS A 396 -7.84 22.61 49.72
N HIS A 397 -6.87 22.29 48.86
CA HIS A 397 -5.98 21.16 49.05
C HIS A 397 -4.94 21.37 50.16
N MET A 398 -4.58 22.63 50.46
CA MET A 398 -3.68 22.96 51.57
C MET A 398 -4.43 22.94 52.92
N ASP A 399 -5.65 23.50 52.98
CA ASP A 399 -6.51 23.44 54.18
C ASP A 399 -6.88 21.99 54.57
N SER A 400 -7.13 21.12 53.57
CA SER A 400 -7.43 19.70 53.82
C SER A 400 -6.21 18.88 54.25
N ASN A 401 -4.98 19.40 54.08
CA ASN A 401 -3.77 18.72 54.49
C ASN A 401 -3.32 19.17 55.88
N GLU A 402 -3.60 20.43 56.28
CA GLU A 402 -3.43 20.89 57.66
C GLU A 402 -4.42 20.21 58.64
N ASN A 403 -5.68 20.00 58.24
CA ASN A 403 -6.65 19.29 59.08
C ASN A 403 -6.35 17.79 59.27
N LYS A 404 -5.46 17.20 58.46
CA LYS A 404 -4.99 15.81 58.66
C LYS A 404 -3.76 15.70 59.56
N CYS A 405 -3.09 16.82 59.85
CA CYS A 405 -1.95 16.85 60.77
C CYS A 405 -2.34 17.13 62.23
N LEU A 406 -3.62 17.45 62.50
CA LEU A 406 -4.14 17.73 63.85
C LEU A 406 -4.97 16.57 64.45
N GLU A 407 -5.15 15.46 63.73
CA GLU A 407 -5.68 14.20 64.28
C GLU A 407 -4.54 13.20 64.49
N PHE A 408 -3.74 13.41 65.53
CA PHE A 408 -2.94 12.38 66.22
C PHE A 408 -2.78 12.74 67.69
#